data_AF-A0A842VC10-F1
#
_entry.id   AF-A0A842VC10-F1
#
_cell.length_a   1.000
_cell.length_b   1.000
_cell.length_c   1.000
_cell.angle_alpha   90.00
_cell.angle_beta   90.00
_cell.angle_gamma   90.00
#
_symmetry.space_group_name_H-M   'P 1'
#
loop_
_entity.id
_entity.type
_entity.pdbx_description
1 polymer ?
#
loop_
_entity_poly.entity_id
_entity_poly.type
_entity_poly.pdbx_seq_one_letter_code
_entity_poly.pdbx_strand_id
1 'polypeptide(L)'
;MLYQETFIKSSNELRELTLFVEWVFIFICFELGMILMLKFIKIRKKTNYIQELAYSILIFSYGGQWIWFLIADFYTPVSNRHDVLNVGYFFLILGAFIFIVLIEKDTQVSKIKYLFSAIYLITLCIYMIAFFTERYLTQTLSDYFWYIFLLFYMLYFKNLAKRYTATRRSKKSLYIGIIALFLLFFGYTMTSDFLTQSYGFGFRVFGDILQLIGWIILYYFFLSVPRFSEFEWERNVNSVFLMTKSGLNIFSKILRPDNNMPNTSLISGAIAAISMMLDCLTDFEGMSVIKKPEKITIIYSGKFVTGVIFCKDDLTSLRTLLQQFVVRTEQIYEPFLDGWLGNFSVFEPIENIYREIFIEQCK
;
A
#
# COMPACT_ATOMS: atom_id res chain seq x y z
N MET A 1 -20.36 17.73 -36.31
CA MET A 1 -20.58 17.15 -37.65
C MET A 1 -19.34 17.27 -38.53
N LEU A 2 -18.81 18.47 -38.80
CA LEU A 2 -17.56 18.66 -39.59
C LEU A 2 -16.30 17.96 -39.02
N TYR A 3 -16.28 17.67 -37.71
CA TYR A 3 -15.19 16.95 -37.06
C TYR A 3 -15.21 15.43 -37.35
N GLN A 4 -16.35 14.83 -37.70
CA GLN A 4 -16.41 13.37 -37.93
C GLN A 4 -15.87 12.96 -39.30
N GLU A 5 -16.05 13.77 -40.34
CA GLU A 5 -15.70 13.37 -41.71
C GLU A 5 -14.18 13.46 -41.99
N THR A 6 -13.50 14.48 -41.48
CA THR A 6 -12.03 14.58 -41.53
C THR A 6 -11.35 13.56 -40.59
N PHE A 7 -12.05 13.15 -39.53
CA PHE A 7 -11.61 12.14 -38.57
C PHE A 7 -11.77 10.69 -39.04
N ILE A 8 -12.37 10.42 -40.21
CA ILE A 8 -12.55 9.03 -40.72
C ILE A 8 -11.43 8.61 -41.69
N LYS A 9 -10.69 9.55 -42.29
CA LYS A 9 -9.83 9.24 -43.46
C LYS A 9 -8.31 9.21 -43.19
N SER A 10 -7.81 9.96 -42.21
CA SER A 10 -6.40 9.92 -41.75
C SER A 10 -6.21 9.09 -40.47
N SER A 11 -7.25 8.40 -40.02
CA SER A 11 -7.41 7.95 -38.64
C SER A 11 -7.45 6.45 -38.44
N ASN A 12 -7.54 5.62 -39.48
CA ASN A 12 -7.70 4.17 -39.28
C ASN A 12 -6.51 3.57 -38.50
N GLU A 13 -5.27 3.93 -38.85
CA GLU A 13 -4.08 3.44 -38.15
C GLU A 13 -4.01 3.94 -36.70
N LEU A 14 -4.24 5.24 -36.48
CA LEU A 14 -4.22 5.82 -35.13
C LEU A 14 -5.37 5.29 -34.27
N ARG A 15 -6.54 5.05 -34.87
CA ARG A 15 -7.72 4.45 -34.24
C ARG A 15 -7.43 3.02 -33.79
N GLU A 16 -6.85 2.21 -34.67
CA GLU A 16 -6.45 0.83 -34.35
C GLU A 16 -5.41 0.81 -33.22
N LEU A 17 -4.45 1.73 -33.25
CA LEU A 17 -3.46 1.90 -32.18
C LEU A 17 -4.12 2.28 -30.85
N THR A 18 -5.00 3.28 -30.82
CA THR A 18 -5.73 3.67 -29.60
C THR A 18 -6.53 2.50 -29.06
N LEU A 19 -7.28 1.81 -29.91
CA LEU A 19 -8.09 0.65 -29.50
C LEU A 19 -7.21 -0.45 -28.91
N PHE A 20 -6.06 -0.74 -29.51
CA PHE A 20 -5.10 -1.69 -28.96
C PHE A 20 -4.56 -1.25 -27.60
N VAL A 21 -4.13 0.01 -27.47
CA VAL A 21 -3.58 0.57 -26.21
C VAL A 21 -4.64 0.52 -25.09
N GLU A 22 -5.88 0.92 -25.37
CA GLU A 22 -6.98 0.89 -24.42
C GLU A 22 -7.29 -0.54 -23.95
N TRP A 23 -7.26 -1.54 -24.84
CA TRP A 23 -7.44 -2.95 -24.45
C TRP A 23 -6.33 -3.47 -23.55
N VAL A 24 -5.06 -3.17 -23.89
CA VAL A 24 -3.91 -3.56 -23.05
C VAL A 24 -4.02 -2.90 -21.67
N PHE A 25 -4.37 -1.63 -21.65
CA PHE A 25 -4.62 -0.88 -20.45
C PHE A 25 -5.73 -1.52 -19.58
N ILE A 26 -6.87 -1.88 -20.17
CA ILE A 26 -8.00 -2.53 -19.48
C ILE A 26 -7.50 -3.84 -18.84
N PHE A 27 -6.79 -4.65 -19.62
CA PHE A 27 -6.22 -5.91 -19.15
C PHE A 27 -5.29 -5.72 -17.94
N ILE A 28 -4.37 -4.76 -17.99
CA ILE A 28 -3.46 -4.45 -16.88
C ILE A 28 -4.23 -4.02 -15.62
N CYS A 29 -5.26 -3.17 -15.76
CA CYS A 29 -6.09 -2.78 -14.62
C CYS A 29 -6.77 -4.01 -13.99
N PHE A 30 -7.43 -4.86 -14.78
CA PHE A 30 -8.09 -6.05 -14.25
C PHE A 30 -7.10 -7.05 -13.63
N GLU A 31 -5.94 -7.27 -14.25
CA GLU A 31 -4.90 -8.14 -13.69
C GLU A 31 -4.41 -7.60 -12.34
N LEU A 32 -4.08 -6.32 -12.26
CA LEU A 32 -3.62 -5.69 -11.02
C LEU A 32 -4.70 -5.73 -9.93
N GLY A 33 -5.95 -5.43 -10.30
CA GLY A 33 -7.11 -5.53 -9.42
C GLY A 33 -7.26 -6.95 -8.85
N MET A 34 -7.09 -7.98 -9.69
CA MET A 34 -7.12 -9.39 -9.28
C MET A 34 -5.96 -9.75 -8.35
N ILE A 35 -4.74 -9.31 -8.64
CA ILE A 35 -3.57 -9.54 -7.78
C ILE A 35 -3.81 -8.98 -6.37
N LEU A 36 -4.30 -7.74 -6.26
CA LEU A 36 -4.60 -7.10 -4.98
C LEU A 36 -5.76 -7.80 -4.25
N MET A 37 -6.78 -8.25 -4.97
CA MET A 37 -7.89 -9.01 -4.40
C MET A 37 -7.41 -10.36 -3.84
N LEU A 38 -6.56 -11.09 -4.57
CA LEU A 38 -5.98 -12.35 -4.13
C LEU A 38 -5.07 -12.16 -2.90
N LYS A 39 -4.28 -11.08 -2.87
CA LYS A 39 -3.51 -10.67 -1.68
C LYS A 39 -4.46 -10.47 -0.49
N PHE A 40 -5.54 -9.73 -0.67
CA PHE A 40 -6.55 -9.52 0.38
C PHE A 40 -7.17 -10.83 0.88
N ILE A 41 -7.64 -11.71 -0.01
CA ILE A 41 -8.25 -13.00 0.35
C ILE A 41 -7.28 -13.87 1.16
N LYS A 42 -6.00 -13.91 0.76
CA LYS A 42 -4.96 -14.67 1.47
C LYS A 42 -4.69 -14.11 2.88
N ILE A 43 -4.80 -12.80 3.04
CA ILE A 43 -4.51 -12.08 4.30
C ILE A 43 -5.71 -12.07 5.25
N ARG A 44 -6.95 -12.01 4.74
CA ARG A 44 -8.18 -11.90 5.55
C ARG A 44 -8.30 -12.95 6.65
N LYS A 45 -7.68 -14.12 6.47
CA LYS A 45 -7.63 -15.19 7.49
C LYS A 45 -6.79 -14.83 8.72
N LYS A 46 -5.91 -13.82 8.64
CA LYS A 46 -4.95 -13.44 9.69
C LYS A 46 -5.19 -12.02 10.20
N THR A 47 -5.54 -11.09 9.33
CA THR A 47 -5.64 -9.66 9.68
C THR A 47 -6.69 -8.92 8.84
N ASN A 48 -7.26 -7.86 9.42
CA ASN A 48 -8.33 -7.05 8.82
C ASN A 48 -7.80 -5.90 7.94
N TYR A 49 -6.77 -6.12 7.13
CA TYR A 49 -6.23 -5.05 6.28
C TYR A 49 -7.14 -4.83 5.06
N ILE A 50 -7.97 -3.79 5.13
CA ILE A 50 -8.99 -3.45 4.13
C ILE A 50 -8.39 -2.71 2.92
N GLN A 51 -7.18 -2.17 3.03
CA GLN A 51 -6.57 -1.29 2.02
C GLN A 51 -6.36 -1.98 0.66
N GLU A 52 -5.88 -3.23 0.64
CA GLU A 52 -5.70 -4.02 -0.59
C GLU A 52 -7.03 -4.22 -1.34
N LEU A 53 -8.12 -4.46 -0.59
CA LEU A 53 -9.46 -4.56 -1.15
C LEU A 53 -9.94 -3.21 -1.72
N ALA A 54 -9.70 -2.12 -0.99
CA ALA A 54 -10.07 -0.79 -1.44
C ALA A 54 -9.38 -0.46 -2.78
N TYR A 55 -8.06 -0.64 -2.88
CA TYR A 55 -7.33 -0.41 -4.14
C TYR A 55 -7.79 -1.33 -5.26
N SER A 56 -8.04 -2.61 -4.95
CA SER A 56 -8.59 -3.56 -5.93
C SER A 56 -9.92 -3.06 -6.52
N ILE A 57 -10.84 -2.60 -5.68
CA ILE A 57 -12.14 -2.03 -6.11
C ILE A 57 -11.92 -0.78 -6.97
N LEU A 58 -11.07 0.15 -6.54
CA LEU A 58 -10.77 1.36 -7.30
C LEU A 58 -10.21 1.04 -8.69
N ILE A 59 -9.27 0.10 -8.78
CA ILE A 59 -8.61 -0.29 -10.03
C ILE A 59 -9.58 -1.05 -10.95
N PHE A 60 -10.42 -1.94 -10.41
CA PHE A 60 -11.48 -2.58 -11.20
C PHE A 60 -12.49 -1.57 -11.74
N SER A 61 -12.88 -0.60 -10.90
CA SER A 61 -13.77 0.48 -11.32
C SER A 61 -13.15 1.35 -12.40
N TYR A 62 -11.84 1.57 -12.36
CA TYR A 62 -11.13 2.28 -13.41
C TYR A 62 -11.07 1.47 -14.72
N GLY A 63 -10.72 0.18 -14.65
CA GLY A 63 -10.77 -0.70 -15.83
C GLY A 63 -12.17 -0.82 -16.43
N GLY A 64 -13.21 -0.86 -15.60
CA GLY A 64 -14.61 -0.90 -16.04
C GLY A 64 -15.06 0.39 -16.70
N GLN A 65 -14.64 1.57 -16.22
CA GLN A 65 -14.89 2.84 -16.91
C GLN A 65 -14.35 2.80 -18.34
N TRP A 66 -13.13 2.31 -18.51
CA TRP A 66 -12.48 2.28 -19.83
C TRP A 66 -13.14 1.31 -20.81
N ILE A 67 -13.72 0.21 -20.33
CA ILE A 67 -14.59 -0.64 -21.18
C ILE A 67 -15.75 0.20 -21.74
N TRP A 68 -16.42 0.99 -20.90
CA TRP A 68 -17.52 1.85 -21.34
C TRP A 68 -17.06 2.98 -22.27
N PHE A 69 -15.87 3.55 -22.05
CA PHE A 69 -15.29 4.55 -22.95
C PHE A 69 -15.00 3.97 -24.33
N LEU A 70 -14.40 2.78 -24.38
CA LEU A 70 -14.12 2.05 -25.62
C LEU A 70 -15.42 1.75 -26.39
N ILE A 71 -16.48 1.31 -25.70
CA ILE A 71 -17.81 1.10 -26.31
C ILE A 71 -18.40 2.41 -26.83
N ALA A 72 -18.31 3.49 -26.05
CA ALA A 72 -18.84 4.80 -26.41
C ALA A 72 -18.15 5.38 -27.64
N ASP A 73 -16.83 5.25 -27.72
CA ASP A 73 -16.02 5.90 -28.76
C ASP A 73 -15.96 5.11 -30.07
N PHE A 74 -15.97 3.77 -30.01
CA PHE A 74 -15.78 2.95 -31.22
C PHE A 74 -17.02 2.23 -31.72
N TYR A 75 -18.01 1.99 -30.85
CA TYR A 75 -19.14 1.11 -31.17
C TYR A 75 -20.50 1.80 -31.05
N THR A 76 -20.57 3.01 -30.48
CA THR A 76 -21.83 3.70 -30.22
C THR A 76 -22.04 4.85 -31.21
N PRO A 77 -23.26 5.03 -31.78
CA PRO A 77 -23.59 6.21 -32.56
C PRO A 77 -23.42 7.49 -31.74
N VAL A 78 -23.01 8.59 -32.39
CA VAL A 78 -22.72 9.86 -31.70
C VAL A 78 -23.88 10.39 -30.86
N SER A 79 -25.13 10.16 -31.28
CA SER A 79 -26.32 10.55 -30.53
C SER A 79 -26.40 9.93 -29.12
N ASN A 80 -25.84 8.72 -28.95
CA ASN A 80 -25.94 7.94 -27.73
C ASN A 80 -24.61 7.85 -26.97
N ARG A 81 -23.52 8.39 -27.54
CA ARG A 81 -22.17 8.33 -26.95
C ARG A 81 -22.16 8.84 -25.49
N HIS A 82 -22.79 9.98 -25.23
CA HIS A 82 -22.82 10.57 -23.89
C HIS A 82 -23.51 9.68 -22.85
N ASP A 83 -24.56 8.94 -23.24
CA ASP A 83 -25.25 8.02 -22.33
C ASP A 83 -24.32 6.89 -21.89
N VAL A 84 -23.55 6.34 -22.83
CA VAL A 84 -22.58 5.27 -22.56
C VAL A 84 -21.41 5.78 -21.73
N LEU A 85 -20.88 6.98 -22.03
CA LEU A 85 -19.84 7.60 -21.22
C LEU A 85 -20.29 7.83 -19.76
N ASN A 86 -21.54 8.27 -19.57
CA ASN A 86 -22.11 8.48 -18.23
C ASN A 86 -22.15 7.20 -17.40
N VAL A 87 -22.39 6.04 -18.02
CA VAL A 87 -22.29 4.74 -17.34
C VAL A 87 -20.84 4.46 -16.91
N GLY A 88 -19.87 4.77 -17.77
CA GLY A 88 -18.45 4.67 -17.44
C GLY A 88 -18.06 5.54 -16.24
N TYR A 89 -18.41 6.82 -16.26
CA TYR A 89 -18.16 7.75 -15.14
C TYR A 89 -18.82 7.27 -13.85
N PHE A 90 -20.07 6.81 -13.91
CA PHE A 90 -20.77 6.25 -12.76
C PHE A 90 -20.00 5.08 -12.12
N PHE A 91 -19.50 4.15 -12.94
CA PHE A 91 -18.77 2.97 -12.45
C PHE A 91 -17.53 3.36 -11.65
N LEU A 92 -16.81 4.38 -12.10
CA LEU A 92 -15.63 4.89 -11.41
C LEU A 92 -15.97 5.72 -10.17
N ILE A 93 -16.97 6.59 -10.22
CA ILE A 93 -17.42 7.37 -9.05
C ILE A 93 -17.88 6.41 -7.94
N LEU A 94 -18.62 5.34 -8.28
CA LEU A 94 -19.04 4.32 -7.34
C LEU A 94 -17.85 3.58 -6.73
N GLY A 95 -16.85 3.20 -7.54
CA GLY A 95 -15.61 2.59 -7.07
C GLY A 95 -14.83 3.49 -6.12
N ALA A 96 -14.67 4.76 -6.48
CA ALA A 96 -14.02 5.79 -5.67
C ALA A 96 -14.75 6.00 -4.34
N PHE A 97 -16.09 6.02 -4.34
CA PHE A 97 -16.89 6.08 -3.11
C PHE A 97 -16.61 4.89 -2.19
N ILE A 98 -16.67 3.66 -2.72
CA ILE A 98 -16.40 2.46 -1.92
C ILE A 98 -14.96 2.48 -1.39
N PHE A 99 -13.99 2.90 -2.22
CA PHE A 99 -12.61 3.10 -1.80
C PHE A 99 -12.50 4.06 -0.62
N ILE A 100 -13.09 5.25 -0.70
CA ILE A 100 -13.05 6.26 0.37
C ILE A 100 -13.65 5.72 1.66
N VAL A 101 -14.82 5.07 1.60
CA VAL A 101 -15.49 4.48 2.77
C VAL A 101 -14.61 3.44 3.44
N LEU A 102 -14.00 2.55 2.65
CA LEU A 102 -13.12 1.50 3.16
C LEU A 102 -11.84 2.06 3.78
N ILE A 103 -11.25 3.10 3.18
CA ILE A 103 -10.05 3.76 3.69
C ILE A 103 -10.34 4.57 4.96
N GLU A 104 -11.43 5.35 5.02
CA GLU A 104 -11.81 6.11 6.23
C GLU A 104 -12.25 5.21 7.38
N LYS A 105 -12.74 4.00 7.10
CA LYS A 105 -13.05 3.00 8.12
C LYS A 105 -11.79 2.51 8.85
N ASP A 106 -10.69 2.32 8.12
CA ASP A 106 -9.43 1.76 8.63
C ASP A 106 -8.45 2.84 9.11
N THR A 107 -8.43 3.99 8.43
CA THR A 107 -7.46 5.06 8.66
C THR A 107 -8.14 6.37 9.07
N GLN A 108 -7.61 7.01 10.11
CA GLN A 108 -8.02 8.37 10.49
C GLN A 108 -7.38 9.38 9.51
N VAL A 109 -7.97 9.55 8.33
CA VAL A 109 -7.52 10.54 7.34
C VAL A 109 -7.85 11.96 7.78
N SER A 110 -9.03 12.15 8.38
CA SER A 110 -9.54 13.43 8.89
C SER A 110 -9.81 13.35 10.41
N LYS A 111 -9.93 14.53 11.05
CA LYS A 111 -10.38 14.65 12.44
C LYS A 111 -11.82 14.14 12.61
N ILE A 112 -12.65 14.33 11.59
CA ILE A 112 -14.04 13.87 11.58
C ILE A 112 -14.09 12.54 10.83
N LYS A 113 -14.60 11.50 11.52
CA LYS A 113 -14.75 10.17 10.93
C LYS A 113 -15.78 10.21 9.80
N TYR A 114 -15.46 9.62 8.64
CA TYR A 114 -16.32 9.56 7.45
C TYR A 114 -16.67 10.90 6.79
N LEU A 115 -15.86 11.95 6.99
CA LEU A 115 -16.10 13.26 6.38
C LEU A 115 -16.12 13.17 4.86
N PHE A 116 -15.11 12.54 4.27
CA PHE A 116 -15.00 12.46 2.81
C PHE A 116 -16.08 11.54 2.24
N SER A 117 -16.37 10.43 2.93
CA SER A 117 -17.46 9.52 2.56
C SER A 117 -18.80 10.23 2.50
N ALA A 118 -19.11 11.11 3.46
CA ALA A 118 -20.35 11.88 3.46
C ALA A 118 -20.42 12.89 2.31
N ILE A 119 -19.33 13.62 2.05
CA ILE A 119 -19.22 14.54 0.91
C ILE A 119 -19.39 13.78 -0.42
N TYR A 120 -18.74 12.62 -0.54
CA TYR A 120 -18.81 11.77 -1.73
C TYR A 120 -20.19 11.16 -1.94
N LEU A 121 -20.90 10.81 -0.85
CA LEU A 121 -22.26 10.29 -0.93
C LEU A 121 -23.23 11.38 -1.43
N ILE A 122 -23.13 12.60 -0.91
CA ILE A 122 -23.96 13.74 -1.36
C ILE A 122 -23.73 14.00 -2.84
N THR A 123 -22.47 14.08 -3.24
CA THR A 123 -22.12 14.28 -4.65
C THR A 123 -22.61 13.13 -5.52
N LEU A 124 -22.46 11.86 -5.10
CA LEU A 124 -23.00 10.68 -5.80
C LEU A 124 -24.52 10.77 -5.99
N CYS A 125 -25.26 11.20 -4.98
CA CYS A 125 -26.70 11.42 -5.09
C CYS A 125 -27.03 12.53 -6.11
N ILE A 126 -26.29 13.64 -6.10
CA ILE A 126 -26.45 14.72 -7.10
C ILE A 126 -26.16 14.21 -8.51
N TYR A 127 -25.10 13.42 -8.68
CA TYR A 127 -24.76 12.78 -9.95
C TYR A 127 -25.87 11.85 -10.44
N MET A 128 -26.44 11.03 -9.55
CA MET A 128 -27.55 10.14 -9.88
C MET A 128 -28.80 10.92 -10.33
N ILE A 129 -29.11 12.05 -9.71
CA ILE A 129 -30.22 12.91 -10.16
C ILE A 129 -29.90 13.48 -11.55
N ALA A 130 -28.71 14.06 -11.73
CA ALA A 130 -28.28 14.63 -13.01
C ALA A 130 -28.26 13.60 -14.15
N PHE A 131 -27.90 12.35 -13.84
CA PHE A 131 -27.89 11.24 -14.79
C PHE A 131 -29.24 11.02 -15.47
N PHE A 132 -30.36 11.20 -14.74
CA PHE A 132 -31.70 11.05 -15.29
C PHE A 132 -32.30 12.34 -15.86
N THR A 133 -31.82 13.52 -15.45
CA THR A 133 -32.40 14.81 -15.89
C THR A 133 -31.65 15.42 -17.07
N GLU A 134 -30.32 15.52 -17.01
CA GLU A 134 -29.53 16.30 -17.96
C GLU A 134 -28.15 15.67 -18.24
N ARG A 135 -28.06 15.02 -19.41
CA ARG A 135 -26.93 14.17 -19.81
C ARG A 135 -25.60 14.91 -20.00
N TYR A 136 -25.62 16.22 -20.24
CA TYR A 136 -24.41 17.02 -20.41
C TYR A 136 -23.85 17.50 -19.07
N LEU A 137 -24.71 17.67 -18.06
CA LEU A 137 -24.32 18.13 -16.73
C LEU A 137 -23.46 17.09 -16.00
N THR A 138 -23.67 15.81 -16.26
CA THR A 138 -22.95 14.69 -15.63
C THR A 138 -21.44 14.71 -15.89
N GLN A 139 -21.00 15.11 -17.09
CA GLN A 139 -19.57 15.21 -17.42
C GLN A 139 -18.91 16.29 -16.55
N THR A 140 -19.49 17.49 -16.52
CA THR A 140 -19.02 18.60 -15.67
C THR A 140 -19.05 18.22 -14.19
N LEU A 141 -20.09 17.53 -13.74
CA LEU A 141 -20.16 17.03 -12.37
C LEU A 141 -19.04 16.03 -12.08
N SER A 142 -18.75 15.11 -12.99
CA SER A 142 -17.65 14.16 -12.85
C SER A 142 -16.31 14.84 -12.62
N ASP A 143 -16.04 15.99 -13.26
CA ASP A 143 -14.81 16.74 -13.04
C ASP A 143 -14.72 17.28 -11.61
N TYR A 144 -15.83 17.77 -11.05
CA TYR A 144 -15.89 18.19 -9.65
C TYR A 144 -15.61 17.04 -8.67
N PHE A 145 -16.09 15.82 -8.96
CA PHE A 145 -15.74 14.64 -8.16
C PHE A 145 -14.23 14.41 -8.13
N TRP A 146 -13.55 14.54 -9.29
CA TRP A 146 -12.11 14.30 -9.36
C TRP A 146 -11.31 15.27 -8.51
N TYR A 147 -11.70 16.54 -8.42
CA TYR A 147 -11.05 17.48 -7.51
C TYR A 147 -11.21 17.08 -6.04
N ILE A 148 -12.40 16.61 -5.64
CA ILE A 148 -12.65 16.12 -4.28
C ILE A 148 -11.86 14.83 -4.01
N PHE A 149 -11.84 13.91 -4.99
CA PHE A 149 -11.05 12.68 -4.93
C PHE A 149 -9.57 12.96 -4.72
N LEU A 150 -9.01 13.86 -5.54
CA LEU A 150 -7.60 14.22 -5.50
C LEU A 150 -7.24 14.87 -4.17
N LEU A 151 -8.10 15.74 -3.63
CA LEU A 151 -7.90 16.30 -2.29
C LEU A 151 -7.86 15.20 -1.21
N PHE A 152 -8.82 14.29 -1.23
CA PHE A 152 -8.83 13.13 -0.32
C PHE A 152 -7.56 12.30 -0.48
N TYR A 153 -7.21 11.96 -1.72
CA TYR A 153 -6.08 11.11 -2.04
C TYR A 153 -4.76 11.76 -1.64
N MET A 154 -4.58 13.07 -1.82
CA MET A 154 -3.40 13.81 -1.34
C MET A 154 -3.27 13.77 0.18
N LEU A 155 -4.35 13.96 0.93
CA LEU A 155 -4.33 13.88 2.39
C LEU A 155 -4.03 12.46 2.88
N TYR A 156 -4.69 11.47 2.28
CA TYR A 156 -4.44 10.07 2.55
C TYR A 156 -2.99 9.68 2.22
N PHE A 157 -2.49 10.08 1.04
CA PHE A 157 -1.14 9.79 0.59
C PHE A 157 -0.09 10.48 1.46
N LYS A 158 -0.34 11.70 1.93
CA LYS A 158 0.52 12.39 2.92
C LYS A 158 0.62 11.58 4.22
N ASN A 159 -0.50 11.04 4.71
CA ASN A 159 -0.51 10.20 5.90
C ASN A 159 0.18 8.86 5.65
N LEU A 160 -0.02 8.26 4.47
CA LEU A 160 0.66 7.03 4.06
C LEU A 160 2.17 7.25 3.96
N ALA A 161 2.60 8.34 3.32
CA ALA A 161 4.01 8.68 3.11
C ALA A 161 4.76 8.84 4.43
N LYS A 162 4.14 9.50 5.43
CA LYS A 162 4.69 9.60 6.79
C LYS A 162 4.94 8.24 7.42
N ARG A 163 3.98 7.31 7.30
CA ARG A 163 4.14 5.93 7.81
C ARG A 163 5.20 5.15 7.04
N TYR A 164 5.35 5.44 5.76
CA TYR A 164 6.26 4.73 4.87
C TYR A 164 7.71 5.16 5.08
N THR A 165 7.99 6.44 5.35
CA THR A 165 9.35 7.04 5.37
C THR A 165 10.34 6.40 6.34
N ALA A 166 9.87 5.48 7.18
CA ALA A 166 10.63 4.73 8.15
C ALA A 166 11.74 3.85 7.61
N THR A 167 11.59 3.34 6.38
CA THR A 167 12.59 2.43 5.80
C THR A 167 13.20 3.07 4.56
N ARG A 168 14.53 3.22 4.47
CA ARG A 168 15.18 3.92 3.32
C ARG A 168 14.77 3.37 1.94
N ARG A 169 14.56 2.05 1.83
CA ARG A 169 14.09 1.38 0.60
C ARG A 169 12.67 1.78 0.18
N SER A 170 11.84 2.14 1.15
CA SER A 170 10.43 2.48 0.96
C SER A 170 10.25 3.84 0.27
N LYS A 171 11.15 4.81 0.53
CA LYS A 171 11.10 6.16 -0.05
C LYS A 171 11.17 6.13 -1.58
N LYS A 172 12.09 5.33 -2.15
CA LYS A 172 12.22 5.19 -3.61
C LYS A 172 10.93 4.65 -4.23
N SER A 173 10.31 3.65 -3.59
CA SER A 173 9.03 3.10 -4.05
C SER A 173 7.94 4.16 -4.07
N LEU A 174 7.83 4.98 -3.02
CA LEU A 174 6.85 6.07 -3.00
C LEU A 174 7.05 7.08 -4.13
N TYR A 175 8.28 7.52 -4.39
CA TYR A 175 8.56 8.45 -5.48
C TYR A 175 8.14 7.87 -6.83
N ILE A 176 8.41 6.59 -7.06
CA ILE A 176 7.96 5.87 -8.26
C ILE A 176 6.43 5.88 -8.37
N GLY A 177 5.72 5.63 -7.26
CA GLY A 177 4.25 5.71 -7.20
C GLY A 177 3.71 7.12 -7.51
N ILE A 178 4.35 8.17 -6.98
CA ILE A 178 3.95 9.57 -7.27
C ILE A 178 4.13 9.89 -8.75
N ILE A 179 5.26 9.49 -9.35
CA ILE A 179 5.52 9.69 -10.78
C ILE A 179 4.45 8.97 -11.61
N ALA A 180 4.09 7.74 -11.25
CA ALA A 180 3.02 7.01 -11.93
C ALA A 180 1.68 7.76 -11.87
N LEU A 181 1.27 8.24 -10.69
CA LEU A 181 0.03 9.00 -10.54
C LEU A 181 0.03 10.29 -11.34
N PHE A 182 1.17 10.98 -11.43
CA PHE A 182 1.31 12.18 -12.25
C PHE A 182 1.14 11.86 -13.75
N LEU A 183 1.78 10.79 -14.23
CA LEU A 183 1.62 10.33 -15.62
C LEU A 183 0.17 9.96 -15.93
N LEU A 184 -0.52 9.28 -15.01
CA LEU A 184 -1.94 8.96 -15.15
C LEU A 184 -2.81 10.21 -15.21
N PHE A 185 -2.58 11.17 -14.33
CA PHE A 185 -3.33 12.43 -14.30
C PHE A 185 -3.15 13.25 -15.59
N PHE A 186 -1.90 13.42 -16.03
CA PHE A 186 -1.60 14.15 -17.26
C PHE A 186 -2.13 13.42 -18.50
N GLY A 187 -1.94 12.10 -18.57
CA GLY A 187 -2.46 11.29 -19.65
C GLY A 187 -4.00 11.34 -19.71
N TYR A 188 -4.69 11.27 -18.57
CA TYR A 188 -6.15 11.40 -18.51
C TYR A 188 -6.65 12.77 -18.96
N THR A 189 -5.94 13.83 -18.56
CA THR A 189 -6.28 15.19 -19.00
C THR A 189 -6.14 15.30 -20.52
N MET A 190 -5.08 14.74 -21.11
CA MET A 190 -4.85 14.73 -22.57
C MET A 190 -5.91 13.94 -23.35
N THR A 191 -6.50 12.91 -22.74
CA THR A 191 -7.61 12.15 -23.34
C THR A 191 -8.97 12.85 -23.23
N SER A 192 -9.07 13.99 -22.55
CA SER A 192 -10.32 14.74 -22.45
C SER A 192 -10.81 15.18 -23.83
N ASP A 193 -12.14 15.21 -24.00
CA ASP A 193 -12.79 15.68 -25.21
C ASP A 193 -12.35 17.12 -25.56
N PHE A 194 -12.14 17.98 -24.56
CA PHE A 194 -11.70 19.37 -24.74
C PHE A 194 -10.32 19.49 -25.40
N LEU A 195 -9.31 18.77 -24.88
CA LEU A 195 -7.96 18.80 -25.45
C LEU A 195 -7.90 18.08 -26.79
N THR A 196 -8.62 16.96 -26.93
CA THR A 196 -8.70 16.24 -28.20
C THR A 196 -9.32 17.10 -29.29
N GLN A 197 -10.37 17.87 -28.98
CA GLN A 197 -10.98 18.81 -29.93
C GLN A 197 -10.02 19.93 -30.33
N SER A 198 -9.26 20.46 -29.37
CA SER A 198 -8.37 21.62 -29.57
C SER A 198 -7.07 21.28 -30.31
N TYR A 199 -6.46 20.12 -30.00
CA TYR A 199 -5.14 19.73 -30.50
C TYR A 199 -5.16 18.53 -31.45
N GLY A 200 -6.32 17.89 -31.64
CA GLY A 200 -6.51 16.75 -32.53
C GLY A 200 -6.26 15.39 -31.88
N PHE A 201 -6.51 14.33 -32.65
CA PHE A 201 -6.48 12.95 -32.17
C PHE A 201 -5.08 12.47 -31.73
N GLY A 202 -4.01 13.05 -32.29
CA GLY A 202 -2.64 12.71 -31.88
C GLY A 202 -2.38 12.97 -30.39
N PHE A 203 -2.99 14.01 -29.82
CA PHE A 203 -2.90 14.30 -28.38
C PHE A 203 -3.57 13.23 -27.52
N ARG A 204 -4.69 12.66 -28.00
CA ARG A 204 -5.37 11.55 -27.33
C ARG A 204 -4.48 10.30 -27.30
N VAL A 205 -3.95 9.88 -28.45
CA VAL A 205 -3.03 8.73 -28.54
C VAL A 205 -1.83 8.90 -27.60
N PHE A 206 -1.25 10.10 -27.57
CA PHE A 206 -0.16 10.41 -26.66
C PHE A 206 -0.57 10.32 -25.19
N GLY A 207 -1.77 10.81 -24.85
CA GLY A 207 -2.39 10.64 -23.55
C GLY A 207 -2.54 9.18 -23.15
N ASP A 208 -3.07 8.34 -24.03
CA ASP A 208 -3.25 6.89 -23.80
C ASP A 208 -1.92 6.19 -23.54
N ILE A 209 -0.87 6.52 -24.30
CA ILE A 209 0.49 5.99 -24.10
C ILE A 209 1.05 6.43 -22.74
N LEU A 210 0.89 7.70 -22.35
CA LEU A 210 1.32 8.18 -21.04
C LEU A 210 0.59 7.47 -19.90
N GLN A 211 -0.73 7.24 -20.06
CA GLN A 211 -1.49 6.47 -19.08
C GLN A 211 -1.00 5.03 -18.99
N LEU A 212 -0.76 4.36 -20.12
CA LEU A 212 -0.25 2.99 -20.16
C LEU A 212 1.10 2.87 -19.42
N ILE A 213 2.04 3.80 -19.67
CA ILE A 213 3.31 3.86 -18.94
C ILE A 213 3.05 4.07 -17.45
N GLY A 214 2.14 4.97 -17.09
CA GLY A 214 1.72 5.20 -15.71
C GLY A 214 1.22 3.92 -15.04
N TRP A 215 0.37 3.12 -15.70
CA TRP A 215 -0.13 1.85 -15.18
C TRP A 215 0.94 0.78 -15.04
N ILE A 216 1.87 0.67 -16.00
CA ILE A 216 3.00 -0.25 -15.90
C ILE A 216 3.85 0.10 -14.67
N ILE A 217 4.16 1.37 -14.45
CA ILE A 217 4.92 1.82 -13.28
C ILE A 217 4.13 1.56 -11.98
N LEU A 218 2.82 1.82 -11.99
CA LEU A 218 1.93 1.57 -10.85
C LEU A 218 1.82 0.07 -10.53
N TYR A 219 1.79 -0.78 -11.55
CA TYR A 219 1.82 -2.24 -11.42
C TYR A 219 3.11 -2.68 -10.72
N TYR A 220 4.28 -2.20 -11.16
CA TYR A 220 5.56 -2.45 -10.48
C TYR A 220 5.57 -1.90 -9.05
N PHE A 221 5.01 -0.71 -8.83
CA PHE A 221 4.87 -0.13 -7.49
C PHE A 221 4.10 -1.08 -6.56
N PHE A 222 2.89 -1.49 -6.92
CA PHE A 222 2.06 -2.39 -6.09
C PHE A 222 2.65 -3.79 -5.89
N LEU A 223 3.50 -4.27 -6.81
CA LEU A 223 4.25 -5.52 -6.61
C LEU A 223 5.45 -5.33 -5.67
N SER A 224 6.11 -4.18 -5.73
CA SER A 224 7.31 -3.88 -4.94
C SER A 224 7.01 -3.40 -3.52
N VAL A 225 5.85 -2.77 -3.31
CA VAL A 225 5.38 -2.28 -2.02
C VAL A 225 5.18 -3.48 -1.07
N PRO A 226 5.91 -3.54 0.07
CA PRO A 226 5.61 -4.51 1.09
C PRO A 226 4.16 -4.36 1.55
N ARG A 227 3.58 -5.46 2.02
CA ARG A 227 2.18 -5.51 2.45
C ARG A 227 1.90 -4.40 3.45
N PHE A 228 0.70 -3.81 3.40
CA PHE A 228 0.34 -2.75 4.34
C PHE A 228 0.44 -3.17 5.82
N SER A 229 0.37 -4.48 6.10
CA SER A 229 0.61 -5.07 7.42
C SER A 229 2.01 -4.84 7.99
N GLU A 230 3.00 -4.64 7.11
CA GLU A 230 4.39 -4.41 7.50
C GLU A 230 4.60 -3.03 8.12
N PHE A 231 3.71 -2.07 7.84
CA PHE A 231 3.77 -0.71 8.39
C PHE A 231 3.14 -0.59 9.77
N GLU A 232 2.20 -1.46 10.11
CA GLU A 232 1.56 -1.48 11.43
C GLU A 232 2.12 -2.61 12.30
N TRP A 233 3.43 -2.85 12.21
CA TRP A 233 4.11 -3.94 12.88
C TRP A 233 3.94 -3.89 14.40
N GLU A 234 3.81 -2.70 15.01
CA GLU A 234 3.54 -2.53 16.45
C GLU A 234 2.29 -3.29 16.90
N ARG A 235 1.27 -3.35 16.05
CA ARG A 235 0.03 -4.08 16.33
C ARG A 235 0.22 -5.59 16.25
N ASN A 236 1.32 -6.07 15.68
CA ASN A 236 1.61 -7.48 15.53
C ASN A 236 2.68 -7.97 16.50
N VAL A 237 3.42 -7.08 17.17
CA VAL A 237 4.42 -7.45 18.18
C VAL A 237 3.79 -7.51 19.57
N ASN A 238 3.98 -8.65 20.24
CA ASN A 238 3.59 -8.83 21.63
C ASN A 238 4.73 -8.37 22.56
N SER A 239 5.96 -8.75 22.23
CA SER A 239 7.13 -8.43 23.05
C SER A 239 8.44 -8.55 22.29
N VAL A 240 9.43 -7.79 22.74
CA VAL A 240 10.81 -7.78 22.26
C VAL A 240 11.73 -8.08 23.44
N PHE A 241 12.68 -8.97 23.25
CA PHE A 241 13.68 -9.34 24.23
C PHE A 241 15.08 -9.22 23.63
N LEU A 242 16.04 -8.90 24.48
CA LEU A 242 17.46 -8.99 24.22
C LEU A 242 18.12 -9.72 25.38
N MET A 243 18.86 -10.77 25.06
CA MET A 243 19.51 -11.61 26.06
C MET A 243 20.95 -11.91 25.66
N THR A 244 21.81 -12.21 26.63
CA THR A 244 23.14 -12.75 26.35
C THR A 244 23.02 -14.14 25.69
N LYS A 245 24.11 -14.61 25.06
CA LYS A 245 24.22 -16.01 24.62
C LYS A 245 24.02 -17.04 25.74
N SER A 246 24.29 -16.65 27.00
CA SER A 246 24.01 -17.48 28.19
C SER A 246 22.55 -17.46 28.65
N GLY A 247 21.67 -16.66 28.02
CA GLY A 247 20.24 -16.58 28.35
C GLY A 247 19.88 -15.60 29.45
N LEU A 248 20.81 -14.74 29.89
CA LEU A 248 20.51 -13.66 30.81
C LEU A 248 19.78 -12.55 30.07
N ASN A 249 18.58 -12.20 30.54
CA ASN A 249 17.78 -11.14 29.95
C ASN A 249 18.39 -9.77 30.25
N ILE A 250 18.83 -9.06 29.21
CA ILE A 250 19.40 -7.72 29.31
C ILE A 250 18.31 -6.66 29.16
N PHE A 251 17.36 -6.89 28.25
CA PHE A 251 16.28 -5.97 27.96
C PHE A 251 15.01 -6.72 27.58
N SER A 252 13.88 -6.27 28.10
CA SER A 252 12.57 -6.77 27.70
C SER A 252 11.55 -5.64 27.60
N LYS A 253 10.87 -5.57 26.47
CA LYS A 253 9.73 -4.68 26.26
C LYS A 253 8.50 -5.49 25.92
N ILE A 254 7.50 -5.45 26.78
CA ILE A 254 6.19 -6.04 26.54
C ILE A 254 5.29 -4.93 25.99
N LEU A 255 4.89 -5.05 24.72
CA LEU A 255 3.99 -4.10 24.06
C LEU A 255 2.53 -4.49 24.26
N ARG A 256 2.26 -5.80 24.35
CA ARG A 256 0.94 -6.33 24.65
C ARG A 256 1.06 -7.42 25.72
N PRO A 257 0.70 -7.11 26.97
CA PRO A 257 0.67 -8.10 28.01
C PRO A 257 -0.38 -9.16 27.64
N ASP A 258 0.07 -10.41 27.58
CA ASP A 258 -0.81 -11.57 27.51
C ASP A 258 -1.03 -12.04 28.96
N ASN A 259 -2.28 -12.30 29.36
CA ASN A 259 -2.60 -12.69 30.74
C ASN A 259 -1.87 -13.98 31.17
N ASN A 260 -1.42 -14.78 30.21
CA ASN A 260 -0.70 -16.03 30.43
C ASN A 260 0.80 -15.94 30.11
N MET A 261 1.39 -14.74 30.10
CA MET A 261 2.80 -14.59 29.74
C MET A 261 3.71 -15.18 30.84
N PRO A 262 4.57 -16.18 30.52
CA PRO A 262 5.50 -16.73 31.49
C PRO A 262 6.48 -15.66 31.99
N ASN A 263 7.09 -15.90 33.15
CA ASN A 263 8.14 -15.03 33.68
C ASN A 263 9.25 -14.82 32.64
N THR A 264 9.72 -13.59 32.49
CA THR A 264 10.72 -13.19 31.47
C THR A 264 12.01 -14.02 31.57
N SER A 265 12.43 -14.38 32.79
CA SER A 265 13.60 -15.24 33.03
C SER A 265 13.40 -16.68 32.52
N LEU A 266 12.18 -17.22 32.59
CA LEU A 266 11.87 -18.54 32.03
C LEU A 266 11.91 -18.50 30.49
N ILE A 267 11.41 -17.41 29.91
CA ILE A 267 11.44 -17.20 28.46
C ILE A 267 12.89 -17.12 27.97
N SER A 268 13.73 -16.32 28.62
CA SER A 268 15.12 -16.16 28.20
C SER A 268 15.93 -17.45 28.33
N GLY A 269 15.76 -18.18 29.44
CA GLY A 269 16.39 -19.50 29.61
C GLY A 269 15.95 -20.53 28.57
N ALA A 270 14.64 -20.60 28.28
CA ALA A 270 14.12 -21.52 27.27
C ALA A 270 14.63 -21.18 25.86
N ILE A 271 14.70 -19.90 25.50
CA ILE A 271 15.21 -19.48 24.19
C ILE A 271 16.71 -19.72 24.08
N ALA A 272 17.49 -19.46 25.11
CA ALA A 272 18.91 -19.75 25.10
C ALA A 272 19.17 -21.25 24.88
N ALA A 273 18.43 -22.12 25.57
CA ALA A 273 18.49 -23.56 25.33
C ALA A 273 18.13 -23.93 23.88
N ILE A 274 17.09 -23.32 23.30
CA ILE A 274 16.72 -23.51 21.90
C ILE A 274 17.82 -23.03 20.95
N SER A 275 18.40 -21.85 21.20
CA SER A 275 19.49 -21.30 20.39
C SER A 275 20.72 -22.20 20.45
N MET A 276 21.11 -22.68 21.63
CA MET A 276 22.23 -23.63 21.77
C MET A 276 21.96 -24.94 21.02
N MET A 277 20.73 -25.46 21.09
CA MET A 277 20.34 -26.64 20.32
C MET A 277 20.41 -26.39 18.80
N LEU A 278 19.96 -25.22 18.34
CA LEU A 278 20.06 -24.83 16.92
C LEU A 278 21.53 -24.70 16.50
N ASP A 279 22.35 -23.98 17.27
CA ASP A 279 23.78 -23.80 17.01
C ASP A 279 24.54 -25.15 17.01
N CYS A 280 24.11 -26.15 17.79
CA CYS A 280 24.69 -27.49 17.76
C CYS A 280 24.24 -28.33 16.55
N LEU A 281 23.00 -28.17 16.10
CA LEU A 281 22.42 -28.96 15.01
C LEU A 281 22.72 -28.37 13.63
N THR A 282 23.09 -27.10 13.58
CA THR A 282 23.30 -26.32 12.37
C THR A 282 24.42 -25.32 12.60
N ASP A 283 25.32 -25.11 11.62
CA ASP A 283 26.31 -24.02 11.64
C ASP A 283 25.63 -22.65 11.42
N PHE A 284 24.66 -22.33 12.27
CA PHE A 284 23.65 -21.32 12.00
C PHE A 284 24.03 -19.98 12.62
N GLU A 285 24.77 -19.19 11.86
CA GLU A 285 24.86 -17.76 12.10
C GLU A 285 23.67 -17.07 11.42
N GLY A 286 22.72 -16.55 12.22
CA GLY A 286 21.70 -15.63 11.69
C GLY A 286 20.30 -15.73 12.29
N MET A 287 19.30 -15.76 11.41
CA MET A 287 17.90 -15.53 11.76
C MET A 287 17.04 -16.80 11.70
N SER A 288 16.43 -17.12 12.84
CA SER A 288 15.56 -18.28 13.01
C SER A 288 14.12 -17.84 13.23
N VAL A 289 13.15 -18.52 12.61
CA VAL A 289 11.72 -18.21 12.77
C VAL A 289 10.95 -19.47 13.15
N ILE A 290 10.44 -19.49 14.38
CA ILE A 290 9.60 -20.56 14.90
C ILE A 290 8.15 -20.18 14.72
N LYS A 291 7.39 -20.97 13.96
CA LYS A 291 5.98 -20.71 13.65
C LYS A 291 5.09 -21.68 14.41
N LYS A 292 4.28 -21.16 15.32
CA LYS A 292 3.13 -21.86 15.93
C LYS A 292 1.83 -21.19 15.48
N PRO A 293 0.68 -21.88 15.56
CA PRO A 293 -0.62 -21.24 15.36
C PRO A 293 -0.71 -19.99 16.26
N GLU A 294 -1.03 -18.85 15.67
CA GLU A 294 -1.23 -17.54 16.33
C GLU A 294 0.00 -16.89 17.00
N LYS A 295 1.15 -17.56 17.03
CA LYS A 295 2.37 -17.04 17.65
C LYS A 295 3.61 -17.40 16.84
N ILE A 296 4.35 -16.38 16.47
CA ILE A 296 5.57 -16.46 15.70
C ILE A 296 6.69 -15.88 16.54
N THR A 297 7.80 -16.61 16.62
CA THR A 297 8.99 -16.20 17.35
C THR A 297 10.10 -15.98 16.35
N ILE A 298 10.57 -14.75 16.25
CA ILE A 298 11.71 -14.36 15.41
C ILE A 298 12.91 -14.24 16.33
N ILE A 299 13.96 -14.99 16.04
CA ILE A 299 15.21 -15.02 16.81
C ILE A 299 16.32 -14.56 15.88
N TYR A 300 17.15 -13.63 16.34
CA TYR A 300 18.37 -13.25 15.66
C TYR A 300 19.53 -13.33 16.64
N SER A 301 20.50 -14.18 16.33
CA SER A 301 21.65 -14.42 17.19
C SER A 301 22.85 -13.67 16.65
N GLY A 302 23.29 -12.64 17.38
CA GLY A 302 24.55 -11.93 17.14
C GLY A 302 25.74 -12.65 17.75
N LYS A 303 26.88 -11.95 17.86
CA LYS A 303 28.13 -12.48 18.42
C LYS A 303 28.03 -12.67 19.94
N PHE A 304 27.43 -11.72 20.65
CA PHE A 304 27.36 -11.68 22.12
C PHE A 304 25.93 -11.76 22.65
N VAL A 305 24.97 -11.20 21.90
CA VAL A 305 23.56 -11.12 22.32
C VAL A 305 22.63 -11.76 21.30
N THR A 306 21.49 -12.20 21.78
CA THR A 306 20.39 -12.75 20.98
C THR A 306 19.17 -11.88 21.16
N GLY A 307 18.63 -11.40 20.05
CA GLY A 307 17.36 -10.69 20.00
C GLY A 307 16.21 -11.64 19.72
N VAL A 308 15.06 -11.39 20.35
CA VAL A 308 13.84 -12.17 20.14
C VAL A 308 12.65 -11.25 20.01
N ILE A 309 11.81 -11.49 19.01
CA ILE A 309 10.48 -10.88 18.89
C ILE A 309 9.43 -11.97 18.91
N PHE A 310 8.43 -11.82 19.79
CA PHE A 310 7.19 -12.57 19.70
C PHE A 310 6.14 -11.73 18.99
N CYS A 311 5.60 -12.24 17.90
CA CYS A 311 4.61 -11.57 17.07
C CYS A 311 3.50 -12.51 16.62
N LYS A 312 2.40 -11.94 16.12
CA LYS A 312 1.28 -12.69 15.52
C LYS A 312 1.55 -13.09 14.07
N ASP A 313 2.29 -12.25 13.35
CA ASP A 313 2.58 -12.38 11.92
C ASP A 313 4.09 -12.35 11.62
N ASP A 314 4.50 -13.14 10.63
CA ASP A 314 5.87 -13.19 10.11
C ASP A 314 6.08 -12.02 9.15
N LEU A 315 6.41 -10.87 9.75
CA LEU A 315 6.67 -9.62 9.05
C LEU A 315 8.16 -9.49 8.72
N THR A 316 8.47 -9.14 7.48
CA THR A 316 9.83 -8.96 7.00
C THR A 316 10.47 -7.73 7.66
N SER A 317 9.68 -6.70 7.97
CA SER A 317 10.14 -5.50 8.67
C SER A 317 10.68 -5.82 10.06
N LEU A 318 10.00 -6.69 10.81
CA LEU A 318 10.41 -7.10 12.16
C LEU A 318 11.76 -7.80 12.17
N ARG A 319 12.03 -8.61 11.16
CA ARG A 319 13.33 -9.27 10.96
C ARG A 319 14.45 -8.23 10.82
N THR A 320 14.25 -7.26 9.93
CA THR A 320 15.22 -6.18 9.71
C THR A 320 15.41 -5.32 10.97
N LEU A 321 14.33 -4.95 11.66
CA LEU A 321 14.38 -4.17 12.90
C LEU A 321 15.13 -4.92 14.01
N LEU A 322 14.85 -6.22 14.20
CA LEU A 322 15.52 -7.05 15.19
C LEU A 322 17.03 -7.16 14.92
N GLN A 323 17.39 -7.38 13.66
CA GLN A 323 18.78 -7.44 13.24
C GLN A 323 19.50 -6.12 13.51
N GLN A 324 18.91 -4.99 13.11
CA GLN A 324 19.47 -3.67 13.39
C GLN A 324 19.62 -3.44 14.89
N PHE A 325 18.63 -3.84 15.68
CA PHE A 325 18.67 -3.70 17.13
C PHE A 325 19.83 -4.47 17.75
N VAL A 326 19.97 -5.76 17.44
CA VAL A 326 21.07 -6.58 17.94
C VAL A 326 22.42 -6.03 17.50
N VAL A 327 22.61 -5.77 16.21
CA VAL A 327 23.88 -5.27 15.67
C VAL A 327 24.25 -3.92 16.28
N ARG A 328 23.29 -3.01 16.45
CA ARG A 328 23.54 -1.69 17.02
C ARG A 328 23.89 -1.79 18.51
N THR A 329 23.22 -2.68 19.25
CA THR A 329 23.55 -2.93 20.65
C THR A 329 24.95 -3.52 20.78
N GLU A 330 25.32 -4.51 19.96
CA GLU A 330 26.68 -5.08 19.99
C GLU A 330 27.74 -4.02 19.66
N GLN A 331 27.53 -3.19 18.64
CA GLN A 331 28.48 -2.12 18.30
C GLN A 331 28.74 -1.13 19.45
N ILE A 332 27.72 -0.82 20.25
CA ILE A 332 27.84 0.13 21.36
C ILE A 332 28.44 -0.55 22.59
N TYR A 333 28.08 -1.81 22.83
CA TYR A 333 28.38 -2.51 24.08
C TYR A 333 29.44 -3.62 23.98
N GLU A 334 30.04 -3.86 22.80
CA GLU A 334 31.09 -4.87 22.60
C GLU A 334 32.17 -4.84 23.69
N PRO A 335 32.72 -3.67 24.11
CA PRO A 335 33.74 -3.62 25.16
C PRO A 335 33.27 -4.09 26.54
N PHE A 336 31.96 -4.05 26.79
CA PHE A 336 31.36 -4.44 28.08
C PHE A 336 30.79 -5.86 28.05
N LEU A 337 30.43 -6.34 26.87
CA LEU A 337 29.87 -7.68 26.66
C LEU A 337 30.97 -8.74 26.71
N ASP A 338 32.19 -8.41 26.27
CA ASP A 338 33.36 -9.27 26.41
C ASP A 338 33.85 -9.27 27.86
N GLY A 339 33.67 -10.39 28.57
CA GLY A 339 34.03 -10.50 29.99
C GLY A 339 33.02 -9.89 30.98
N TRP A 340 31.77 -9.68 30.59
CA TRP A 340 30.74 -9.11 31.45
C TRP A 340 30.52 -9.91 32.75
N LEU A 341 30.61 -9.24 33.91
CA LEU A 341 30.46 -9.83 35.24
C LEU A 341 29.05 -9.69 35.86
N GLY A 342 28.01 -9.44 35.05
CA GLY A 342 26.63 -9.40 35.53
C GLY A 342 26.11 -8.03 36.01
N ASN A 343 26.83 -6.93 35.75
CA ASN A 343 26.34 -5.59 36.10
C ASN A 343 25.34 -5.07 35.05
N PHE A 344 24.05 -5.06 35.40
CA PHE A 344 22.97 -4.63 34.51
C PHE A 344 22.83 -3.12 34.34
N SER A 345 23.37 -2.31 35.26
CA SER A 345 23.26 -0.83 35.20
C SER A 345 23.88 -0.23 33.93
N VAL A 346 24.89 -0.90 33.36
CA VAL A 346 25.54 -0.49 32.12
C VAL A 346 24.58 -0.50 30.93
N PHE A 347 23.52 -1.31 30.99
CA PHE A 347 22.58 -1.53 29.89
C PHE A 347 21.31 -0.66 29.95
N GLU A 348 21.15 0.23 30.92
CA GLU A 348 20.00 1.16 30.97
C GLU A 348 19.78 1.94 29.66
N PRO A 349 20.83 2.40 28.94
CA PRO A 349 20.64 3.11 27.67
C PRO A 349 20.12 2.24 26.50
N ILE A 350 19.99 0.92 26.64
CA ILE A 350 19.42 0.06 25.58
C ILE A 350 17.99 0.46 25.22
N GLU A 351 17.22 1.00 26.18
CA GLU A 351 15.89 1.51 25.84
C GLU A 351 15.97 2.64 24.80
N ASN A 352 17.00 3.47 24.82
CA ASN A 352 17.19 4.52 23.82
C ASN A 352 17.48 3.93 22.43
N ILE A 353 18.31 2.88 22.35
CA ILE A 353 18.58 2.17 21.09
C ILE A 353 17.30 1.53 20.56
N TYR A 354 16.50 0.91 21.43
CA TYR A 354 15.20 0.37 21.07
C TYR A 354 14.28 1.47 20.53
N ARG A 355 14.20 2.62 21.20
CA ARG A 355 13.38 3.75 20.75
C ARG A 355 13.85 4.32 19.42
N GLU A 356 15.15 4.49 19.21
CA GLU A 356 15.71 4.97 17.95
C GLU A 356 15.32 4.04 16.78
N ILE A 357 15.51 2.73 16.96
CA ILE A 357 15.30 1.75 15.88
C ILE A 357 13.83 1.45 15.65
N PHE A 358 13.05 1.22 16.71
CA PHE A 358 11.65 0.83 16.57
C PHE A 358 10.72 2.05 16.50
N ILE A 359 10.97 3.13 17.24
CA ILE A 359 10.02 4.26 17.34
C ILE A 359 10.39 5.43 16.43
N GLU A 360 11.65 5.88 16.43
CA GLU A 360 12.06 7.07 15.68
C GLU A 360 12.19 6.81 14.19
N GLN A 361 12.58 5.60 13.78
CA GLN A 361 12.42 5.23 12.38
C GLN A 361 10.93 5.29 11.97
N CYS A 362 9.96 5.01 12.85
CA CYS A 362 8.55 4.98 12.48
C CYS A 362 7.80 6.33 12.51
N LYS A 363 8.44 7.43 12.95
CA LYS A 363 7.86 8.79 12.97
C LYS A 363 8.29 9.59 11.75
#